data_AF-A0A540LEJ4-F1
#
_entry.id   AF-A0A540LEJ4-F1
#
_cell.length_a   1.000
_cell.length_b   1.000
_cell.length_c   1.000
_cell.angle_alpha   90.00
_cell.angle_beta   90.00
_cell.angle_gamma   90.00
#
_symmetry.space_group_name_H-M   'P 1'
#
loop_
_entity.id
_entity.type
_entity.pdbx_description
1 polymer ?
#
loop_
_entity_poly.entity_id
_entity_poly.type
_entity_poly.pdbx_seq_one_letter_code
_entity_poly.pdbx_strand_id
1 'polypeptide(L)'
;MVKVALWCVRYMPEARPLMSVIVKMLEGAIEIPTPSTNPFQHLMSDTPYPTAPIYDTSNPRDSTASEYSSGPSQTVVHGTPIMKKYEIEIVSA
;
A
#
# COMPACT_ATOMS: atom_id res chain seq x y z
N MET A 1 14.70 14.54 -10.05
CA MET A 1 13.52 13.70 -10.34
C MET A 1 13.04 12.86 -9.16
N VAL A 2 13.91 12.17 -8.40
CA VAL A 2 13.50 11.34 -7.25
C VAL A 2 12.65 12.08 -6.21
N LYS A 3 12.96 13.34 -5.88
CA LYS A 3 12.15 14.13 -4.94
C LYS A 3 10.68 14.26 -5.39
N VAL A 4 10.43 14.47 -6.69
CA VAL A 4 9.06 14.54 -7.24
C VAL A 4 8.35 13.21 -7.11
N ALA A 5 9.04 12.10 -7.40
CA ALA A 5 8.49 10.75 -7.23
C ALA A 5 8.08 10.50 -5.77
N LEU A 6 8.92 10.89 -4.80
CA LEU A 6 8.62 10.77 -3.37
C LEU A 6 7.38 11.56 -2.94
N TRP A 7 7.12 12.72 -3.54
CA TRP A 7 5.89 13.49 -3.33
C TRP A 7 4.64 12.79 -3.91
N CYS A 8 4.78 12.10 -5.04
CA CYS A 8 3.66 11.44 -5.72
C CYS A 8 3.20 10.14 -5.04
N VAL A 9 4.10 9.45 -4.32
CA VAL A 9 3.80 8.16 -3.66
C VAL A 9 3.37 8.31 -2.20
N ARG A 10 3.03 9.53 -1.75
CA ARG A 10 2.51 9.77 -0.41
C ARG A 10 1.23 8.94 -0.17
N TYR A 11 1.16 8.35 1.03
CA TYR A 11 0.03 7.54 1.47
C TYR A 11 -1.28 8.33 1.44
N MET A 12 -1.30 9.53 2.04
CA MET A 12 -2.43 10.45 1.97
C MET A 12 -2.55 11.06 0.55
N PRO A 13 -3.68 10.89 -0.15
CA PRO A 13 -3.84 11.41 -1.51
C PRO A 13 -3.85 12.94 -1.55
N GLU A 14 -4.35 13.61 -0.52
CA GLU A 14 -4.38 15.07 -0.39
C GLU A 14 -2.98 15.68 -0.27
N ALA A 15 -2.01 14.89 0.19
CA ALA A 15 -0.61 15.31 0.26
C ALA A 15 0.12 15.20 -1.07
N ARG A 16 -0.50 14.62 -2.11
CA ARG A 16 0.09 14.51 -3.45
C ARG A 16 -0.10 15.84 -4.19
N PRO A 17 0.96 16.41 -4.78
CA PRO A 17 0.84 17.64 -5.54
C PRO A 17 -0.04 17.46 -6.79
N LEU A 18 -0.71 18.52 -7.20
CA LEU A 18 -1.46 18.57 -8.46
C LEU A 18 -0.53 18.31 -9.65
N MET A 19 -1.07 17.77 -10.73
CA MET A 19 -0.31 17.54 -11.98
C MET A 19 0.34 18.81 -12.51
N SER A 20 -0.34 19.95 -12.43
CA SER A 20 0.21 21.25 -12.83
C SER A 20 1.43 21.66 -12.01
N VAL A 21 1.46 21.31 -10.72
CA VAL A 21 2.60 21.56 -9.82
C VAL A 21 3.73 20.58 -10.13
N ILE A 22 3.40 19.30 -10.36
CA ILE A 22 4.38 18.27 -10.76
C ILE A 22 5.09 18.68 -12.05
N VAL A 23 4.37 19.16 -13.06
CA VAL A 23 4.96 19.61 -14.32
C VAL A 23 5.91 20.79 -14.10
N LYS A 24 5.49 21.81 -13.34
CA LYS A 24 6.36 22.95 -12.99
C LYS A 24 7.61 22.51 -12.21
N MET A 25 7.51 21.51 -11.35
CA MET A 25 8.65 20.91 -10.64
C MET A 25 9.61 20.20 -11.60
N LEU A 26 9.09 19.49 -12.60
CA LEU A 26 9.88 18.74 -13.59
C LEU A 26 10.55 19.66 -14.62
N GLU A 27 9.87 20.72 -15.02
CA GLU A 27 10.39 21.78 -15.91
C GLU A 27 11.40 22.69 -15.21
N GLY A 28 11.54 22.59 -13.88
CA GLY A 28 12.46 23.42 -13.09
C GLY A 28 11.94 24.84 -12.84
N ALA A 29 10.67 25.11 -13.12
CA ALA A 29 10.03 26.41 -12.87
C ALA A 29 9.81 26.68 -11.37
N ILE A 30 9.76 25.63 -10.55
CA ILE A 30 9.68 25.72 -9.09
C ILE A 30 10.66 24.75 -8.44
N GLU A 31 11.24 25.16 -7.31
CA GLU A 31 12.09 24.29 -6.52
C GLU A 31 11.27 23.14 -5.93
N ILE A 32 11.88 21.94 -5.89
CA ILE A 32 11.26 20.76 -5.30
C ILE A 32 11.65 20.68 -3.83
N PRO A 33 10.71 20.89 -2.89
CA PRO A 33 11.01 20.78 -1.46
C PRO A 33 11.45 19.36 -1.13
N THR A 34 12.38 19.24 -0.19
CA THR A 34 12.79 17.92 0.32
C THR A 34 11.61 17.31 1.09
N PRO A 35 11.16 16.09 0.76
CA PRO A 35 10.08 15.43 1.49
C PRO A 35 10.47 15.26 2.96
N SER A 36 9.66 15.77 3.89
CA SER A 36 9.96 15.74 5.33
C SER A 36 9.70 14.39 5.99
N THR A 37 8.98 13.48 5.32
CA THR A 37 8.49 12.24 5.92
C THR A 37 8.60 11.08 4.93
N ASN A 38 9.04 9.92 5.41
CA ASN A 38 9.04 8.69 4.62
C ASN A 38 7.60 8.36 4.17
N PRO A 39 7.31 8.24 2.86
CA PRO A 39 5.95 7.96 2.37
C PRO A 39 5.40 6.60 2.85
N PHE A 40 6.27 5.69 3.27
CA PHE A 40 5.96 4.33 3.73
C PHE A 40 5.96 4.19 5.25
N GLN A 41 5.95 5.28 6.01
CA GLN A 41 5.97 5.22 7.47
C GLN A 41 4.77 4.43 8.05
N HIS A 42 3.64 4.43 7.35
CA HIS A 42 2.47 3.62 7.69
C HIS A 42 2.71 2.10 7.59
N LEU A 43 3.73 1.65 6.85
CA LEU A 43 4.13 0.23 6.73
C LEU A 43 5.15 -0.18 7.80
N MET A 44 5.75 0.79 8.49
CA MET A 44 6.75 0.56 9.53
C MET A 44 6.11 0.42 10.91
N SER A 45 4.79 0.18 10.98
CA SER A 45 4.08 -0.05 12.23
C SER A 45 4.83 -1.09 13.07
N ASP A 46 5.22 -0.68 14.27
CA ASP A 46 5.95 -1.47 15.27
C ASP A 46 5.21 -2.78 15.54
N THR A 47 5.41 -3.80 14.72
CA THR A 47 5.13 -5.16 15.14
C THR A 47 6.20 -5.46 16.18
N PRO A 48 5.85 -5.73 17.45
CA PRO A 48 6.77 -6.45 18.31
C PRO A 48 7.08 -7.72 17.53
N TYR A 49 8.33 -7.84 17.07
CA TYR A 49 8.82 -9.04 16.40
C TYR A 49 8.30 -10.22 17.22
N PRO A 50 7.44 -11.12 16.68
CA PRO A 50 7.13 -12.33 17.40
C PRO A 50 8.48 -13.01 17.53
N THR A 51 9.01 -13.07 18.77
CA THR A 51 10.12 -13.93 19.11
C THR A 51 9.79 -15.27 18.46
N ALA A 52 10.63 -15.70 17.51
CA ALA A 52 10.38 -16.91 16.74
C ALA A 52 9.93 -18.01 17.71
N PRO A 53 8.83 -18.73 17.43
CA PRO A 53 8.45 -19.83 18.29
C PRO A 53 9.62 -20.80 18.31
N ILE A 54 10.14 -21.06 19.50
CA ILE A 54 11.14 -22.11 19.72
C ILE A 54 10.48 -23.40 19.22
N TYR A 55 10.91 -23.91 18.07
CA TYR A 55 10.48 -25.22 17.62
C TYR A 55 11.30 -26.24 18.42
N ASP A 56 10.65 -26.91 19.36
CA ASP A 56 11.20 -28.11 19.97
C ASP A 56 11.23 -29.20 18.89
N THR A 57 12.44 -29.54 18.44
CA THR A 57 12.67 -30.60 17.44
C THR A 57 12.64 -31.94 18.15
N SER A 58 11.45 -32.42 18.50
CA SER A 58 11.26 -33.84 18.82
C SER A 58 9.80 -34.27 18.60
N ASN A 59 9.46 -34.59 17.35
CA ASN A 59 8.67 -35.78 16.97
C ASN A 59 8.19 -35.68 15.50
N PRO A 60 8.51 -36.64 14.63
CA PRO A 60 7.96 -36.70 13.28
C PRO A 60 6.56 -37.30 13.34
N ARG A 61 5.55 -36.53 12.95
CA ARG A 61 4.22 -37.06 12.68
C ARG A 61 3.77 -36.55 11.32
N ASP A 62 3.76 -37.46 10.35
CA ASP A 62 3.16 -37.27 9.03
C ASP A 62 1.73 -36.77 9.18
N SER A 63 1.44 -35.61 8.59
CA SER A 63 0.07 -35.19 8.28
C SER A 63 0.12 -34.21 7.11
N THR A 64 -0.21 -34.73 5.95
CA THR A 64 -0.52 -33.98 4.74
C THR A 64 -1.75 -33.10 5.02
N ALA A 65 -1.53 -31.79 5.16
CA ALA A 65 -2.58 -30.80 5.06
C ALA A 65 -1.99 -29.49 4.52
N SER A 66 -2.32 -29.15 3.28
CA SER A 66 -2.14 -27.81 2.74
C SER A 66 -3.13 -26.88 3.42
N GLU A 67 -2.74 -26.32 4.57
CA GLU A 67 -3.54 -25.35 5.30
C GLU A 67 -3.12 -23.94 4.90
N TYR A 68 -3.98 -23.26 4.14
CA TYR A 68 -3.92 -21.81 3.97
C TYR A 68 -4.29 -21.19 5.33
N SER A 69 -3.30 -21.04 6.21
CA SER A 69 -3.56 -20.46 7.52
C SER A 69 -3.79 -18.96 7.38
N SER A 70 -5.07 -18.59 7.45
CA SER A 70 -5.52 -17.22 7.62
C SER A 70 -5.12 -16.73 9.01
N GLY A 71 -4.07 -15.90 9.08
CA GLY A 71 -3.67 -15.14 10.27
C GLY A 71 -4.50 -13.86 10.46
N PRO A 72 -4.50 -13.27 11.66
CA PRO A 72 -5.70 -12.68 12.28
C PRO A 72 -6.06 -11.28 11.77
N SER A 73 -7.36 -11.03 11.76
CA SER A 73 -8.03 -9.77 11.42
C SER A 73 -7.46 -8.56 12.17
N GLN A 74 -6.68 -7.74 11.47
CA GLN A 74 -6.75 -6.28 11.65
C GLN A 74 -7.52 -5.73 10.45
N THR A 75 -8.72 -5.22 10.71
CA THR A 75 -9.61 -4.59 9.74
C THR A 75 -9.00 -3.27 9.25
N VAL A 76 -8.00 -3.36 8.37
CA VAL A 76 -7.72 -2.28 7.44
C VAL A 76 -8.77 -2.40 6.37
N VAL A 77 -9.83 -1.58 6.47
CA VAL A 77 -10.80 -1.35 5.40
C VAL A 77 -10.07 -0.59 4.29
N HIS A 78 -9.13 -1.25 3.62
CA HIS A 78 -8.66 -0.84 2.31
C HIS A 78 -9.55 -1.55 1.30
N GLY A 79 -10.83 -1.12 1.29
CA GLY A 79 -11.66 -1.41 0.15
C GLY A 79 -10.97 -0.81 -1.07
N THR A 80 -10.62 -1.63 -2.06
CA THR A 80 -10.66 -1.12 -3.42
C THR A 80 -12.05 -0.50 -3.59
N PRO A 81 -12.20 0.73 -4.11
CA PRO A 81 -13.53 1.21 -4.42
C PRO A 81 -14.15 0.19 -5.37
N ILE A 82 -15.17 -0.53 -4.89
CA ILE A 82 -15.93 -1.44 -5.72
C ILE A 82 -16.58 -0.54 -6.77
N MET A 83 -16.09 -0.61 -8.01
CA MET A 83 -16.78 0.07 -9.10
C MET A 83 -18.15 -0.58 -9.16
N LYS A 84 -19.21 0.18 -8.86
CA LYS A 84 -20.59 -0.31 -9.04
C LYS A 84 -20.68 -0.77 -10.48
N LYS A 85 -21.16 -2.01 -10.69
CA LYS A 85 -21.44 -2.57 -12.02
C LYS A 85 -22.38 -1.60 -12.75
N TYR A 86 -21.84 -0.80 -13.66
CA TYR A 86 -22.68 -0.03 -14.59
C TYR A 86 -23.10 -1.02 -15.67
N GLU A 87 -24.40 -1.31 -15.74
CA GLU A 87 -24.96 -2.04 -16.88
C GLU A 87 -25.01 -1.07 -18.06
N ILE A 88 -24.32 -1.42 -19.14
CA ILE A 88 -24.32 -0.62 -20.38
C ILE A 88 -25.50 -1.15 -21.19
N GLU A 89 -26.65 -0.47 -21.13
CA GLU A 89 -27.74 -0.74 -22.07
C GLU A 89 -27.31 -0.26 -23.46
N ILE A 90 -27.33 -1.19 -24.41
CA ILE A 90 -27.13 -0.87 -25.82
C ILE A 90 -28.51 -0.51 -26.37
N VAL A 91 -28.76 0.77 -26.65
CA VAL A 91 -29.95 1.18 -27.40
C VAL A 91 -29.71 0.78 -28.87
N SER A 92 -30.50 -0.17 -29.36
CA SER A 92 -30.59 -0.45 -30.79
C SER A 92 -31.43 0.64 -31.46
N ALA A 93 -30.99 1.06 -32.65
CA ALA A 93 -31.66 2.02 -33.52
C ALA A 93 -33.06 1.59 -33.96
#